data_AF-K9CZC1-F1
#
_entry.id   AF-K9CZC1-F1
#
_cell.length_a   1.000
_cell.length_b   1.000
_cell.length_c   1.000
_cell.angle_alpha   90.00
_cell.angle_beta   90.00
_cell.angle_gamma   90.00
#
_symmetry.space_group_name_H-M   'P 1'
#
loop_
_entity.id
_entity.type
_entity.pdbx_description
1 polymer ?
#
loop_
_entity_poly.entity_id
_entity_poly.type
_entity_poly.pdbx_seq_one_letter_code
_entity_poly.pdbx_strand_id
1 'polypeptide(L)'
;MSEETKVDHERLLSAIEEIATSTQTVYQAIEQVAQSATELANAGQESVEQAKFLQERNADTIKVIDFITNIAGQTNLLGLNAAIEAARAGEQGRGFAVVAEEVRKLAEQSREATERIQVTLNEMNRAVDDISKSIETTGAISQEQAASTQEITANLSRVTHAADELKEYIKKLA
;
A
#
# COMPACT_ATOMS: atom_id res chain seq x y z
N MET A 1 -29.11 43.53 41.77
CA MET A 1 -29.32 42.77 40.52
C MET A 1 -30.69 42.10 40.60
N SER A 2 -31.47 42.08 39.51
CA SER A 2 -32.71 41.30 39.50
C SER A 2 -32.40 39.81 39.55
N GLU A 3 -33.32 39.01 40.07
CA GLU A 3 -33.21 37.54 40.12
C GLU A 3 -32.97 36.94 38.73
N GLU A 4 -33.52 37.59 37.70
CA GLU A 4 -33.32 37.30 36.27
C GLU A 4 -31.85 37.45 35.82
N THR A 5 -31.14 38.52 36.20
CA THR A 5 -29.72 38.72 35.83
C THR A 5 -28.80 37.66 36.45
N LYS A 6 -29.17 37.15 37.63
CA LYS A 6 -28.39 36.12 38.33
C LYS A 6 -28.53 34.75 37.65
N VAL A 7 -29.75 34.41 37.22
CA VAL A 7 -30.04 33.20 36.44
C VAL A 7 -29.33 33.22 35.08
N ASP A 8 -29.28 34.38 34.41
CA ASP A 8 -28.57 34.50 33.13
C ASP A 8 -27.04 34.38 33.28
N HIS A 9 -26.46 34.89 34.38
CA HIS A 9 -25.03 34.67 34.68
C HIS A 9 -24.69 33.19 34.92
N GLU A 10 -25.51 32.46 35.70
CA GLU A 10 -25.29 31.03 35.96
C GLU A 10 -25.39 30.21 34.67
N ARG A 11 -26.34 30.54 33.78
CA ARG A 11 -26.47 29.92 32.46
C ARG A 11 -25.25 30.17 31.56
N LEU A 12 -24.75 31.42 31.53
CA LEU A 12 -23.55 31.75 30.74
C LEU A 12 -22.29 31.05 31.26
N LEU A 13 -22.11 30.97 32.58
CA LEU A 13 -20.98 30.22 33.16
C LEU A 13 -21.04 28.73 32.81
N SER A 14 -22.23 28.13 32.88
CA SER A 14 -22.44 26.72 32.46
C SER A 14 -22.09 26.52 30.98
N ALA A 15 -22.53 27.42 30.10
CA ALA A 15 -22.23 27.33 28.67
C ALA A 15 -20.72 27.45 28.37
N ILE A 16 -20.00 28.29 29.10
CA ILE A 16 -18.54 28.42 28.98
C ILE A 16 -17.83 27.15 29.45
N GLU A 17 -18.30 26.52 30.53
CA GLU A 17 -17.74 25.25 31.01
C GLU A 17 -18.01 24.10 30.04
N GLU A 18 -19.17 24.08 29.40
CA GLU A 18 -19.47 23.16 28.29
C GLU A 18 -18.54 23.39 27.09
N ILE A 19 -18.30 24.64 26.69
CA ILE A 19 -17.35 24.98 25.62
C ILE A 19 -15.93 24.52 25.97
N ALA A 20 -15.46 24.78 27.18
CA ALA A 20 -14.14 24.36 27.63
C ALA A 20 -13.99 22.83 27.59
N THR A 21 -15.01 22.11 28.08
CA THR A 21 -15.05 20.64 28.07
C THR A 21 -15.08 20.11 26.64
N SER A 22 -15.93 20.67 25.77
CA SER A 22 -16.02 20.28 24.36
C SER A 22 -14.71 20.53 23.62
N THR A 23 -14.08 21.69 23.83
CA THR A 23 -12.78 22.04 23.25
C THR A 23 -11.71 21.04 23.68
N GLN A 24 -11.69 20.62 24.94
CA GLN A 24 -10.78 19.59 25.45
C GLN A 24 -11.01 18.22 24.77
N THR A 25 -12.27 17.83 24.56
CA THR A 25 -12.59 16.59 23.82
C THR A 25 -12.11 16.66 22.37
N VAL A 26 -12.29 17.80 21.70
CA VAL A 26 -11.81 17.98 20.32
C VAL A 26 -10.27 17.98 20.27
N TYR A 27 -9.60 18.55 21.27
CA TYR A 27 -8.13 18.48 21.40
C TYR A 27 -7.62 17.04 21.40
N GLN A 28 -8.21 16.17 22.23
CA GLN A 28 -7.85 14.76 22.30
C GLN A 28 -8.09 14.04 20.97
N ALA A 29 -9.21 14.31 20.30
CA ALA A 29 -9.52 13.73 19.00
C ALA A 29 -8.50 14.15 17.93
N ILE A 30 -8.08 15.42 17.93
CA ILE A 30 -7.11 15.95 16.97
C ILE A 30 -5.70 15.40 17.21
N GLU A 31 -5.31 15.24 18.46
CA GLU A 31 -4.05 14.58 18.82
C GLU A 31 -4.02 13.14 18.30
N GLN A 32 -5.12 12.39 18.47
CA GLN A 32 -5.25 11.05 17.92
C GLN A 32 -5.16 11.04 16.38
N VAL A 33 -5.82 11.98 15.70
CA VAL A 33 -5.77 12.10 14.23
C VAL A 33 -4.34 12.43 13.74
N ALA A 34 -3.60 13.26 14.48
CA ALA A 34 -2.21 13.60 14.17
C ALA A 34 -1.27 12.39 14.36
N GLN A 35 -1.48 11.61 15.43
CA GLN A 35 -0.76 10.36 15.65
C GLN A 35 -1.05 9.37 14.51
N SER A 36 -2.31 9.15 14.16
CA SER A 36 -2.68 8.23 13.07
C SER A 36 -2.11 8.66 11.71
N ALA A 37 -2.02 9.97 11.42
CA ALA A 37 -1.37 10.47 10.21
C ALA A 37 0.12 10.09 10.16
N THR A 38 0.80 10.18 11.31
CA THR A 38 2.22 9.80 11.45
C THR A 38 2.42 8.30 11.28
N GLU A 39 1.58 7.48 11.93
CA GLU A 39 1.59 6.02 11.78
C GLU A 39 1.35 5.60 10.33
N LEU A 40 0.40 6.25 9.65
CA LEU A 40 0.08 6.00 8.25
C LEU A 40 1.25 6.36 7.32
N ALA A 41 1.95 7.47 7.60
CA ALA A 41 3.16 7.84 6.85
C ALA A 41 4.29 6.81 7.02
N ASN A 42 4.51 6.31 8.24
CA ASN A 42 5.50 5.28 8.50
C ASN A 42 5.14 3.94 7.83
N ALA A 43 3.88 3.52 7.92
CA ALA A 43 3.38 2.32 7.26
C ALA A 43 3.48 2.44 5.72
N GLY A 44 3.23 3.63 5.19
CA GLY A 44 3.48 3.94 3.78
C GLY A 44 4.94 3.74 3.41
N GLN A 45 5.87 4.30 4.18
CA GLN A 45 7.31 4.16 3.92
C GLN A 45 7.79 2.70 3.94
N GLU A 46 7.31 1.89 4.90
CA GLU A 46 7.58 0.45 4.96
C GLU A 46 7.03 -0.27 3.72
N SER A 47 5.82 0.10 3.29
CA SER A 47 5.19 -0.47 2.10
C SER A 47 5.97 -0.16 0.82
N VAL A 48 6.60 1.03 0.71
CA VAL A 48 7.50 1.36 -0.41
C VAL A 48 8.70 0.42 -0.45
N GLU A 49 9.30 0.14 0.72
CA GLU A 49 10.47 -0.75 0.81
C GLU A 49 10.09 -2.19 0.43
N GLN A 50 8.94 -2.67 0.90
CA GLN A 50 8.40 -3.98 0.52
C GLN A 50 8.08 -4.07 -0.98
N ALA A 51 7.47 -3.03 -1.56
CA ALA A 51 7.19 -2.95 -2.99
C ALA A 51 8.48 -3.04 -3.82
N LYS A 52 9.52 -2.30 -3.43
CA LYS A 52 10.83 -2.34 -4.08
C LYS A 52 11.46 -3.73 -3.98
N PHE A 53 11.42 -4.35 -2.80
CA PHE A 53 11.93 -5.70 -2.60
C PHE A 53 11.23 -6.72 -3.51
N LEU A 54 9.90 -6.66 -3.62
CA LEU A 54 9.12 -7.51 -4.53
C LEU A 54 9.52 -7.30 -5.99
N GLN A 55 9.74 -6.05 -6.39
CA GLN A 55 10.17 -5.71 -7.74
C GLN A 55 11.53 -6.33 -8.08
N GLU A 56 12.49 -6.30 -7.14
CA GLU A 56 13.80 -6.96 -7.29
C GLU A 56 13.67 -8.49 -7.35
N ARG A 57 12.81 -9.09 -6.51
CA ARG A 57 12.54 -10.55 -6.54
C ARG A 57 11.88 -10.99 -7.84
N ASN A 58 10.94 -10.21 -8.37
CA ASN A 58 10.32 -10.48 -9.66
C ASN A 58 11.36 -10.40 -10.78
N ALA A 59 12.24 -9.39 -10.78
CA ALA A 59 13.30 -9.27 -11.78
C ALA A 59 14.24 -10.48 -11.77
N ASP A 60 14.61 -11.00 -10.59
CA ASP A 60 15.41 -12.22 -10.50
C ASP A 60 14.64 -13.47 -10.95
N THR A 61 13.35 -13.54 -10.66
CA THR A 61 12.50 -14.66 -11.12
C THR A 61 12.39 -14.67 -12.64
N ILE A 62 12.25 -13.51 -13.28
CA ILE A 62 12.24 -13.38 -14.75
C ILE A 62 13.52 -13.95 -15.35
N LYS A 63 14.70 -13.66 -14.79
CA LYS A 63 15.97 -14.23 -15.27
C LYS A 63 15.99 -15.76 -15.19
N VAL A 64 15.42 -16.34 -14.14
CA VAL A 64 15.31 -17.80 -13.99
C VAL A 64 14.36 -18.37 -15.03
N ILE A 65 13.23 -17.70 -15.29
CA ILE A 65 12.28 -18.11 -16.32
C ILE A 65 12.90 -18.05 -17.71
N ASP A 66 13.61 -16.98 -18.06
CA ASP A 66 14.36 -16.85 -19.31
C ASP A 66 15.37 -18.00 -19.48
N PHE A 67 16.07 -18.38 -18.41
CA PHE A 67 16.99 -19.51 -18.42
C PHE A 67 16.27 -20.84 -18.70
N ILE A 68 15.11 -21.08 -18.07
CA ILE A 68 14.31 -22.29 -18.32
C ILE A 68 13.77 -22.30 -19.76
N THR A 69 13.29 -21.17 -20.28
CA THR A 69 12.84 -21.05 -21.67
C THR A 69 13.97 -21.39 -22.65
N ASN A 70 15.19 -20.95 -22.37
CA ASN A 70 16.37 -21.32 -23.16
C ASN A 70 16.68 -22.83 -23.09
N ILE A 71 16.61 -23.44 -21.90
CA ILE A 71 16.78 -24.90 -21.74
C ILE A 71 15.71 -25.65 -22.53
N ALA A 72 14.44 -25.23 -22.45
CA ALA A 72 13.35 -25.82 -23.21
C ALA A 72 13.63 -25.75 -24.73
N GLY A 73 14.06 -24.59 -25.23
CA GLY A 73 14.45 -24.43 -26.64
C GLY A 73 15.60 -25.36 -27.07
N GLN A 74 16.66 -25.45 -26.26
CA GLN A 74 17.78 -26.37 -26.52
C GLN A 74 17.34 -27.85 -26.47
N THR A 75 16.49 -28.20 -25.51
CA THR A 75 15.96 -29.57 -25.35
C THR A 75 15.08 -29.96 -26.53
N ASN A 76 14.25 -29.03 -27.04
CA ASN A 76 13.46 -29.24 -28.24
C ASN A 76 14.35 -29.48 -29.47
N LEU A 77 15.43 -28.71 -29.61
CA LEU A 77 16.39 -28.89 -30.70
C LEU A 77 17.15 -30.22 -30.61
N LEU A 78 17.54 -30.63 -29.40
CA LEU A 78 18.13 -31.95 -29.13
C LEU A 78 17.17 -33.09 -29.50
N GLY A 79 15.90 -32.98 -29.10
CA GLY A 79 14.86 -33.93 -29.46
C GLY A 79 14.61 -33.99 -30.97
N LEU A 80 14.64 -32.85 -31.66
CA LEU A 80 14.54 -32.80 -33.12
C LEU A 80 15.71 -33.53 -33.81
N ASN A 81 16.94 -33.28 -33.37
CA ASN A 81 18.12 -33.97 -33.90
C ASN A 81 18.05 -35.49 -33.67
N ALA A 82 17.58 -35.90 -32.48
CA ALA A 82 17.36 -37.31 -32.17
C ALA A 82 16.28 -37.95 -33.05
N ALA A 83 15.18 -37.24 -33.32
CA ALA A 83 14.11 -37.71 -34.22
C ALA A 83 14.61 -37.89 -35.67
N ILE A 84 15.45 -36.97 -36.16
CA ILE A 84 16.08 -37.07 -37.48
C ILE A 84 16.99 -38.30 -37.57
N GLU A 85 17.85 -38.52 -36.57
CA GLU A 85 18.78 -39.65 -36.57
C GLU A 85 18.03 -40.99 -36.40
N ALA A 86 16.96 -41.01 -35.60
CA ALA A 86 16.08 -42.17 -35.48
C ALA A 86 15.39 -42.52 -36.81
N ALA A 87 14.92 -41.52 -37.56
CA ALA A 87 14.38 -41.73 -38.90
C ALA A 87 15.43 -42.27 -39.88
N ARG A 88 16.68 -41.80 -39.76
CA ARG A 88 17.82 -42.24 -40.58
C ARG A 88 18.20 -43.70 -40.31
N ALA A 89 18.07 -44.17 -39.07
CA ALA A 89 18.30 -45.55 -38.67
C ALA A 89 17.18 -46.53 -39.11
N GLY A 90 16.09 -46.03 -39.69
CA GLY A 90 14.98 -46.85 -40.20
C GLY A 90 14.30 -47.66 -39.09
N GLU A 91 14.07 -48.96 -39.33
CA GLU A 91 13.39 -49.85 -38.36
C GLU A 91 14.12 -49.94 -37.02
N GLN A 92 15.45 -49.84 -36.99
CA GLN A 92 16.25 -49.90 -35.76
C GLN A 92 16.08 -48.65 -34.89
N GLY A 93 15.63 -47.53 -35.48
CA GLY A 93 15.42 -46.25 -34.80
C GLY A 93 14.01 -46.06 -34.23
N ARG A 94 13.07 -46.97 -34.48
CA ARG A 94 11.64 -46.79 -34.10
C ARG A 94 11.43 -46.47 -32.62
N GLY A 95 12.12 -47.18 -31.72
CA GLY A 95 12.02 -46.92 -30.28
C GLY A 95 12.59 -45.55 -29.88
N PHE A 96 13.70 -45.15 -30.49
CA PHE A 96 14.31 -43.83 -30.28
C PHE A 96 13.45 -42.70 -30.83
N ALA A 97 12.73 -42.91 -31.93
CA ALA A 97 11.83 -41.91 -32.50
C ALA A 97 10.69 -41.55 -31.53
N VAL A 98 10.13 -42.54 -30.82
CA VAL A 98 9.08 -42.32 -29.81
C VAL A 98 9.62 -41.49 -28.65
N VAL A 99 10.81 -41.82 -28.14
CA VAL A 99 11.44 -41.08 -27.05
C VAL A 99 11.77 -39.64 -27.48
N ALA A 100 12.29 -39.46 -28.69
CA ALA A 100 12.62 -38.14 -29.23
C ALA A 100 11.38 -37.23 -29.33
N GLU A 101 10.24 -37.78 -29.76
CA GLU A 101 9.00 -37.02 -29.84
C GLU A 101 8.45 -36.65 -28.44
N GLU A 102 8.53 -37.56 -27.46
CA GLU A 102 8.12 -37.24 -26.09
C GLU A 102 9.01 -36.17 -25.46
N VAL A 103 10.32 -36.19 -25.72
CA VAL A 103 11.25 -35.13 -25.28
C VAL A 103 10.89 -33.77 -25.88
N ARG A 104 10.54 -33.72 -27.18
CA ARG A 104 10.09 -32.48 -27.84
C ARG A 104 8.80 -31.96 -27.23
N LYS A 105 7.85 -32.85 -26.98
CA LYS A 105 6.56 -32.50 -26.37
C LYS A 105 6.75 -31.93 -24.96
N LEU A 106 7.61 -32.53 -24.14
CA LEU A 106 7.94 -32.01 -22.81
C LEU A 106 8.64 -30.65 -22.88
N ALA A 107 9.53 -30.46 -23.85
CA ALA A 107 10.19 -29.19 -24.07
C ALA A 107 9.20 -28.08 -24.47
N GLU A 108 8.25 -28.37 -25.35
CA GLU A 108 7.20 -27.41 -25.73
C GLU A 108 6.28 -27.09 -24.55
N GLN A 109 5.85 -28.09 -23.78
CA GLN A 109 5.05 -27.87 -22.57
C GLN A 109 5.80 -27.02 -21.53
N SER A 110 7.12 -27.20 -21.40
CA SER A 110 7.96 -26.37 -20.54
C SER A 110 7.99 -24.92 -21.02
N ARG A 111 8.08 -24.70 -22.34
CA ARG A 111 8.02 -23.37 -22.96
C ARG A 111 6.68 -22.68 -22.66
N GLU A 112 5.56 -23.34 -22.94
CA GLU A 112 4.22 -22.81 -22.65
C GLU A 112 4.01 -22.52 -21.16
N ALA A 113 4.59 -23.33 -20.26
CA ALA A 113 4.54 -23.07 -18.83
C ALA A 113 5.34 -21.81 -18.44
N THR A 114 6.56 -21.66 -18.98
CA THR A 114 7.39 -20.46 -18.74
C THR A 114 6.75 -19.19 -19.28
N GLU A 115 6.12 -19.23 -20.46
CA GLU A 115 5.37 -18.10 -21.02
C GLU A 115 4.22 -17.65 -20.12
N ARG A 116 3.45 -18.60 -19.57
CA ARG A 116 2.38 -18.28 -18.61
C ARG A 116 2.93 -17.65 -17.32
N ILE A 117 4.04 -18.17 -16.79
CA ILE A 117 4.68 -17.59 -15.60
C ILE A 117 5.16 -16.16 -15.91
N GLN A 118 5.71 -15.91 -17.10
CA GLN A 118 6.15 -14.57 -17.50
C GLN A 118 4.98 -13.57 -17.53
N VAL A 119 3.81 -13.99 -18.01
CA VAL A 119 2.59 -13.15 -17.96
C VAL A 119 2.24 -12.80 -16.53
N THR A 120 2.18 -13.79 -15.63
CA THR A 120 1.89 -13.57 -14.21
C THR A 120 2.91 -12.63 -13.53
N LEU A 121 4.21 -12.77 -13.83
CA LEU A 121 5.24 -11.89 -13.30
C LEU A 121 5.08 -10.44 -13.78
N ASN A 122 4.66 -10.25 -15.04
CA ASN A 122 4.36 -8.92 -15.57
C ASN A 122 3.13 -8.29 -14.89
N GLU A 123 2.10 -9.08 -14.61
CA GLU A 123 0.92 -8.63 -13.85
C GLU A 123 1.30 -8.25 -12.41
N MET A 124 2.17 -9.05 -11.77
CA MET A 124 2.69 -8.71 -10.43
C MET A 124 3.48 -7.41 -10.43
N ASN A 125 4.31 -7.15 -11.44
CA ASN A 125 5.03 -5.88 -11.56
C ASN A 125 4.08 -4.68 -11.70
N ARG A 126 2.98 -4.83 -12.45
CA ARG A 126 1.95 -3.78 -12.54
C ARG A 126 1.27 -3.55 -11.20
N ALA A 127 0.91 -4.61 -10.48
CA ALA A 127 0.32 -4.49 -9.16
C ALA A 127 1.25 -3.77 -8.17
N VAL A 128 2.55 -4.05 -8.21
CA VAL A 128 3.56 -3.35 -7.39
C VAL A 128 3.65 -1.86 -7.74
N ASP A 129 3.57 -1.50 -9.02
CA ASP A 129 3.56 -0.10 -9.47
C ASP A 129 2.30 0.65 -8.98
N ASP A 130 1.13 0.01 -9.08
CA ASP A 130 -0.13 0.57 -8.59
C ASP A 130 -0.14 0.75 -7.07
N ILE A 131 0.41 -0.22 -6.33
CA ILE A 131 0.62 -0.11 -4.87
C ILE A 131 1.54 1.09 -4.57
N SER A 132 2.63 1.25 -5.31
CA SER A 132 3.58 2.34 -5.10
C SER A 132 2.91 3.71 -5.26
N LYS A 133 2.07 3.88 -6.29
CA LYS A 133 1.27 5.11 -6.50
C LYS A 133 0.25 5.36 -5.40
N SER A 134 -0.41 4.30 -4.92
CA SER A 134 -1.37 4.39 -3.82
C SER A 134 -0.69 4.86 -2.53
N ILE A 135 0.52 4.35 -2.26
CA ILE A 135 1.32 4.77 -1.11
C ILE A 135 1.75 6.23 -1.21
N GLU A 136 2.18 6.69 -2.39
CA GLU A 136 2.54 8.10 -2.62
C GLU A 136 1.34 9.03 -2.35
N THR A 137 0.16 8.65 -2.86
CA THR A 137 -1.09 9.38 -2.62
C THR A 137 -1.44 9.40 -1.13
N THR A 138 -1.32 8.25 -0.46
CA THR A 138 -1.57 8.13 0.97
C THR A 138 -0.61 9.01 1.79
N GLY A 139 0.67 9.06 1.40
CA GLY A 139 1.67 9.92 2.02
C GLY A 139 1.34 11.41 1.89
N ALA A 140 0.86 11.85 0.71
CA ALA A 140 0.40 13.22 0.50
C ALA A 140 -0.81 13.57 1.39
N ILE A 141 -1.79 12.67 1.48
CA ILE A 141 -2.97 12.83 2.34
C ILE A 141 -2.56 12.92 3.82
N SER A 142 -1.64 12.06 4.28
CA SER A 142 -1.12 12.12 5.66
C SER A 142 -0.45 13.46 5.97
N GLN A 143 0.29 14.04 5.02
CA GLN A 143 0.92 15.35 5.20
C GLN A 143 -0.11 16.49 5.28
N GLU A 144 -1.13 16.48 4.41
CA GLU A 144 -2.22 17.44 4.46
C GLU A 144 -3.03 17.33 5.76
N GLN A 145 -3.28 16.11 6.22
CA GLN A 145 -3.95 15.84 7.48
C GLN A 145 -3.12 16.38 8.66
N ALA A 146 -1.80 16.21 8.66
CA ALA A 146 -0.93 16.76 9.70
C ALA A 146 -0.91 18.30 9.73
N ALA A 147 -0.95 18.96 8.56
CA ALA A 147 -1.07 20.41 8.50
C ALA A 147 -2.43 20.89 9.03
N SER A 148 -3.51 20.20 8.65
CA SER A 148 -4.88 20.53 9.08
C SER A 148 -5.05 20.37 10.59
N THR A 149 -4.49 19.32 11.20
CA THR A 149 -4.55 19.13 12.66
C THR A 149 -3.79 20.21 13.42
N GLN A 150 -2.67 20.70 12.89
CA GLN A 150 -1.94 21.84 13.45
C GLN A 150 -2.79 23.12 13.41
N GLU A 151 -3.48 23.38 12.30
CA GLU A 151 -4.36 24.55 12.18
C GLU A 151 -5.54 24.46 13.16
N ILE A 152 -6.19 23.30 13.26
CA ILE A 152 -7.28 23.06 14.22
C ILE A 152 -6.78 23.27 15.65
N THR A 153 -5.60 22.73 16.00
CA THR A 153 -4.97 22.92 17.31
C THR A 153 -4.78 24.40 17.65
N ALA A 154 -4.33 25.21 16.68
CA ALA A 154 -4.18 26.66 16.86
C ALA A 154 -5.53 27.39 17.01
N ASN A 155 -6.56 26.95 16.30
CA ASN A 155 -7.92 27.47 16.44
C ASN A 155 -8.53 27.11 17.81
N LEU A 156 -8.37 25.88 18.28
CA LEU A 156 -8.86 25.45 19.59
C LEU A 156 -8.20 26.25 20.72
N SER A 157 -6.89 26.52 20.62
CA SER A 157 -6.19 27.35 21.60
C SER A 157 -6.80 28.74 21.72
N ARG A 158 -7.18 29.34 20.59
CA ARG A 158 -7.90 30.63 20.56
C ARG A 158 -9.30 30.53 21.18
N VAL A 159 -10.03 29.44 20.93
CA VAL A 159 -11.36 29.21 21.53
C VAL A 159 -11.26 29.07 23.05
N THR A 160 -10.30 28.28 23.55
CA THR A 160 -10.05 28.14 25.00
C THR A 160 -9.74 29.49 25.64
N HIS A 161 -8.86 30.29 25.01
CA HIS A 161 -8.52 31.61 25.52
C HIS A 161 -9.73 32.55 25.58
N ALA A 162 -10.54 32.59 24.51
CA ALA A 162 -11.76 33.40 24.48
C ALA A 162 -12.79 32.94 25.53
N ALA A 163 -12.91 31.64 25.77
CA ALA A 163 -13.78 31.10 26.81
C ALA A 163 -13.31 31.51 28.22
N ASP A 164 -12.00 31.50 28.48
CA ASP A 164 -11.42 31.96 29.74
C ASP A 164 -11.62 33.46 29.96
N GLU A 165 -11.43 34.29 28.92
CA GLU A 165 -11.70 35.73 28.98
C GLU A 165 -13.18 36.04 29.27
N LEU A 166 -14.10 35.30 28.64
CA LEU A 166 -15.54 35.44 28.91
C LEU A 166 -15.88 35.03 30.35
N LYS A 167 -15.24 33.97 30.88
CA LYS A 167 -15.41 33.54 32.27
C LYS A 167 -14.96 34.62 33.25
N GLU A 168 -13.80 35.22 33.01
CA GLU A 168 -13.26 36.36 33.74
C GLU A 168 -14.18 37.58 33.69
N TYR A 169 -14.72 37.90 32.52
CA TYR A 169 -15.61 39.04 32.31
C TYR A 169 -16.93 38.89 33.08
N ILE A 170 -17.58 37.72 33.00
CA ILE A 170 -18.82 37.44 33.75
C ILE A 170 -18.57 37.52 35.26
N LYS A 171 -17.45 36.97 35.76
CA LYS A 171 -17.08 37.08 37.18
C LYS A 171 -16.91 38.52 37.66
N LYS A 172 -16.52 39.45 36.78
CA LYS A 172 -16.38 40.89 37.09
C LYS A 172 -17.72 41.64 37.07
N LEU A 173 -18.74 41.10 36.39
CA LEU A 173 -20.09 41.68 36.29
C LEU A 173 -21.04 41.22 37.41
N ALA A 174 -20.72 40.10 38.08
CA ALA A 174 -21.45 39.56 39.23
C ALA A 174 -21.07 40.28 40.53
#